data_AF-A0A3L6T0X1-F1
#
_entry.id   AF-A0A3L6T0X1-F1
#
_cell.length_a   1.000
_cell.length_b   1.000
_cell.length_c   1.000
_cell.angle_alpha   90.00
_cell.angle_beta   90.00
_cell.angle_gamma   90.00
#
_symmetry.space_group_name_H-M   'P 1'
#
loop_
_entity.id
_entity.type
_entity.pdbx_description
1 polymer ?
#
loop_
_entity_poly.entity_id
_entity_poly.type
_entity_poly.pdbx_seq_one_letter_code
_entity_poly.pdbx_strand_id
1 'polypeptide(L)'
;MKGYLPKVFERYSGADGFLFLQDHMILNYWNLLQADKEKLWITNKIAHSWVTVPLESNKEEWFVKQGALVKQVIGNSPVHFQTNYKENMGEEKIAFCGSELFYIPRRFVEDFGDLVGLVGDLDLHHKIAVPMFFMAMDSPQNFDSEALAGTVFKTQLPANATFKTIYTAQAPAVFPVKVMNEIDFIKVIRLMSIGDPLLMELV
;
A
#
# COMPACT_ATOMS: atom_id res chain seq x y z
N MET A 1 -13.06 0.15 3.20
CA MET A 1 -12.81 0.98 1.99
C MET A 1 -14.09 1.58 1.42
N LYS A 2 -15.18 0.81 1.24
CA LYS A 2 -16.48 1.34 0.79
C LYS A 2 -17.03 2.42 1.73
N GLY A 3 -17.57 3.49 1.17
CA GLY A 3 -18.30 4.56 1.86
C GLY A 3 -17.45 5.70 2.46
N TYR A 4 -16.15 5.48 2.68
CA TYR A 4 -15.25 6.49 3.26
C TYR A 4 -14.30 7.10 2.23
N LEU A 5 -13.68 6.28 1.35
CA LEU A 5 -12.68 6.78 0.41
C LEU A 5 -13.25 7.80 -0.61
N PRO A 6 -14.40 7.54 -1.25
CA PRO A 6 -14.99 8.54 -2.16
C PRO A 6 -15.25 9.89 -1.47
N LYS A 7 -15.75 9.87 -0.23
CA LYS A 7 -16.01 11.09 0.55
C LYS A 7 -14.74 11.88 0.89
N VAL A 8 -13.64 11.18 1.15
CA VAL A 8 -12.34 11.83 1.43
C VAL A 8 -11.82 12.51 0.16
N PHE A 9 -11.93 11.84 -0.99
CA PHE A 9 -11.53 12.42 -2.27
C PHE A 9 -12.34 13.65 -2.65
N GLU A 10 -13.66 13.61 -2.46
CA GLU A 10 -14.55 14.75 -2.68
C GLU A 10 -14.22 15.91 -1.72
N ARG A 11 -13.99 15.61 -0.44
CA ARG A 11 -13.69 16.62 0.58
C ARG A 11 -12.37 17.35 0.31
N TYR A 12 -11.39 16.67 -0.25
CA TYR A 12 -10.06 17.21 -0.55
C TYR A 12 -9.79 17.24 -2.06
N SER A 13 -10.74 17.76 -2.84
CA SER A 13 -10.69 17.76 -4.30
C SER A 13 -9.48 18.47 -4.91
N GLY A 14 -8.87 19.40 -4.17
CA GLY A 14 -7.67 20.15 -4.55
C GLY A 14 -6.34 19.51 -4.12
N ALA A 15 -6.35 18.30 -3.56
CA ALA A 15 -5.11 17.58 -3.26
C ALA A 15 -4.47 17.02 -4.55
N ASP A 16 -3.14 17.07 -4.64
CA ASP A 16 -2.37 16.49 -5.76
C ASP A 16 -2.34 14.95 -5.75
N GLY A 17 -2.73 14.35 -4.62
CA GLY A 17 -2.84 12.90 -4.45
C GLY A 17 -3.09 12.52 -3.00
N PHE A 18 -3.18 11.22 -2.76
CA PHE A 18 -3.54 10.65 -1.47
C PHE A 18 -2.55 9.54 -1.10
N LEU A 19 -1.88 9.72 0.04
CA LEU A 19 -1.03 8.70 0.65
C LEU A 19 -1.84 7.94 1.70
N PHE A 20 -1.87 6.61 1.57
CA PHE A 20 -2.53 5.70 2.49
C PHE A 20 -1.51 5.06 3.40
N LEU A 21 -1.79 5.09 4.70
CA LEU A 21 -0.95 4.51 5.74
C LEU A 21 -1.85 3.75 6.73
N GLN A 22 -1.48 2.52 7.08
CA GLN A 22 -2.24 1.68 8.00
C GLN A 22 -1.31 0.93 8.99
N ASP A 23 -1.91 0.44 10.08
CA ASP A 23 -1.32 -0.45 11.08
C ASP A 23 -0.15 0.21 11.83
N HIS A 24 0.91 -0.55 12.08
CA HIS A 24 2.10 -0.14 12.81
C HIS A 24 3.21 0.37 11.87
N MET A 25 2.82 1.03 10.78
CA MET A 25 3.75 1.62 9.82
C MET A 25 4.08 3.06 10.23
N ILE A 26 5.37 3.38 10.36
CA ILE A 26 5.83 4.76 10.55
C ILE A 26 6.40 5.27 9.23
N LEU A 27 5.89 6.42 8.79
CA LEU A 27 6.31 7.10 7.58
C LEU A 27 7.41 8.13 7.86
N ASN A 28 8.51 8.04 7.14
CA ASN A 28 9.57 9.04 7.14
C ASN A 28 9.41 9.93 5.91
N TYR A 29 8.47 10.88 5.99
CA TYR A 29 8.02 11.67 4.85
C TYR A 29 9.17 12.42 4.12
N TRP A 30 10.25 12.78 4.84
CA TRP A 30 11.42 13.46 4.26
C TRP A 30 12.12 12.63 3.17
N ASN A 31 12.05 11.30 3.23
CA ASN A 31 12.62 10.41 2.22
C ASN A 31 11.75 10.29 0.95
N LEU A 32 10.55 10.87 0.96
CA LEU A 32 9.59 10.85 -0.16
C LEU A 32 9.48 12.22 -0.87
N LEU A 33 10.24 13.22 -0.45
CA LEU A 33 10.13 14.57 -1.02
C LEU A 33 10.48 14.64 -2.51
N GLN A 34 11.37 13.75 -2.96
CA GLN A 34 11.82 13.64 -4.36
C GLN A 34 11.06 12.56 -5.15
N ALA A 35 10.15 11.82 -4.52
CA ALA A 35 9.35 10.82 -5.20
C ALA A 35 8.42 11.49 -6.22
N ASP A 36 8.19 10.81 -7.34
CA ASP A 36 7.39 11.32 -8.46
C ASP A 36 5.90 11.20 -8.13
N LYS A 37 5.33 12.31 -7.63
CA LYS A 37 3.93 12.40 -7.18
C LYS A 37 2.90 12.34 -8.30
N GLU A 38 3.32 12.24 -9.56
CA GLU A 38 2.43 11.99 -10.70
C GLU A 38 2.26 10.49 -10.96
N LYS A 39 3.00 9.63 -10.27
CA LYS A 39 2.98 8.18 -10.43
C LYS A 39 2.35 7.48 -9.25
N LEU A 40 1.85 6.27 -9.50
CA LEU A 40 1.39 5.35 -8.46
C LEU A 40 2.59 4.83 -7.66
N TRP A 41 2.47 4.79 -6.32
CA TRP A 41 3.48 4.19 -5.45
C TRP A 41 2.89 3.03 -4.68
N ILE A 42 3.56 1.89 -4.72
CA ILE A 42 3.20 0.70 -3.93
C ILE A 42 4.46 -0.13 -3.65
N THR A 43 4.41 -1.03 -2.68
CA THR A 43 5.55 -1.84 -2.23
C THR A 43 5.87 -3.04 -3.13
N ASN A 44 5.60 -2.94 -4.45
CA ASN A 44 5.78 -4.02 -5.43
C ASN A 44 7.24 -4.49 -5.60
N LYS A 45 8.23 -3.68 -5.20
CA LYS A 45 9.66 -4.04 -5.21
C LYS A 45 10.15 -4.76 -3.96
N ILE A 46 9.31 -4.91 -2.94
CA ILE A 46 9.70 -5.50 -1.66
C ILE A 46 9.23 -6.94 -1.61
N ALA A 47 10.16 -7.89 -1.75
CA ALA A 47 9.86 -9.32 -1.84
C ALA A 47 9.04 -9.88 -0.66
N HIS A 48 9.19 -9.31 0.54
CA HIS A 48 8.42 -9.72 1.73
C HIS A 48 7.06 -9.02 1.84
N SER A 49 6.85 -7.92 1.12
CA SER A 49 5.59 -7.17 1.13
C SER A 49 4.70 -7.51 -0.05
N TRP A 50 5.25 -7.98 -1.17
CA TRP A 50 4.51 -8.30 -2.39
C TRP A 50 4.89 -9.69 -2.89
N VAL A 51 3.92 -10.59 -2.94
CA VAL A 51 4.10 -11.94 -3.48
C VAL A 51 3.06 -12.24 -4.53
N THR A 52 3.48 -12.98 -5.55
CA THR A 52 2.59 -13.48 -6.60
C THR A 52 2.19 -14.90 -6.26
N VAL A 53 0.89 -15.13 -6.20
CA VAL A 53 0.29 -16.38 -5.74
C VAL A 53 -0.35 -17.07 -6.95
N PRO A 54 0.13 -18.26 -7.36
CA PRO A 54 -0.54 -19.03 -8.41
C PRO A 54 -1.90 -19.51 -7.89
N LEU A 55 -2.90 -19.62 -8.78
CA LEU A 55 -4.25 -20.04 -8.41
C LEU A 55 -4.48 -21.54 -8.65
N GLU A 56 -4.10 -22.08 -9.80
CA GLU A 56 -4.41 -23.46 -10.19
C GLU A 56 -3.73 -24.52 -9.33
N SER A 57 -2.49 -24.25 -8.90
CA SER A 57 -1.68 -25.16 -8.09
C SER A 57 -1.75 -24.86 -6.59
N ASN A 58 -2.59 -23.91 -6.18
CA ASN A 58 -2.65 -23.47 -4.80
C ASN A 58 -3.43 -24.45 -3.93
N LYS A 59 -2.85 -24.82 -2.78
CA LYS A 59 -3.50 -25.68 -1.79
C LYS A 59 -4.34 -24.90 -0.78
N GLU A 60 -4.12 -23.59 -0.69
CA GLU A 60 -4.86 -22.71 0.22
C GLU A 60 -6.14 -22.22 -0.46
N GLU A 61 -7.26 -22.81 -0.07
CA GLU A 61 -8.61 -22.49 -0.60
C GLU A 61 -8.95 -21.00 -0.51
N TRP A 62 -8.43 -20.31 0.51
CA TRP A 62 -8.62 -18.87 0.66
C TRP A 62 -8.12 -18.08 -0.54
N PHE A 63 -6.91 -18.36 -1.04
CA PHE A 63 -6.36 -17.67 -2.21
C PHE A 63 -7.15 -17.99 -3.48
N VAL A 64 -7.64 -19.22 -3.64
CA VAL A 64 -8.48 -19.63 -4.77
C VAL A 64 -9.80 -18.85 -4.77
N LYS A 65 -10.45 -18.72 -3.61
CA LYS A 65 -11.68 -17.90 -3.44
C LYS A 65 -11.43 -16.43 -3.77
N GLN A 66 -10.32 -15.86 -3.28
CA GLN A 66 -9.95 -14.47 -3.58
C GLN A 66 -9.68 -14.28 -5.07
N GLY A 67 -9.00 -15.23 -5.74
CA GLY A 67 -8.77 -15.19 -7.19
C GLY A 67 -10.06 -15.23 -8.01
N ALA A 68 -11.04 -16.03 -7.60
CA ALA A 68 -12.36 -16.04 -8.24
C ALA A 68 -13.08 -14.68 -8.12
N LEU A 69 -12.99 -14.03 -6.96
CA LEU A 69 -13.52 -12.68 -6.76
C LEU A 69 -12.79 -11.64 -7.62
N VAL A 70 -11.46 -11.71 -7.73
CA VAL A 70 -10.69 -10.84 -8.65
C VAL A 70 -11.18 -11.02 -10.09
N LYS A 71 -11.33 -12.26 -10.55
CA LYS A 71 -11.82 -12.55 -11.91
C LYS A 71 -13.22 -11.99 -12.14
N GLN A 72 -14.11 -12.11 -11.15
CA GLN A 72 -15.44 -11.53 -11.20
C GLN A 72 -15.40 -9.98 -11.26
N VAL A 73 -14.57 -9.33 -10.45
CA VAL A 73 -14.44 -7.87 -10.44
C VAL A 73 -13.90 -7.38 -11.78
N ILE A 74 -12.74 -7.90 -12.20
CA ILE A 74 -12.10 -7.48 -13.45
C ILE A 74 -13.01 -7.76 -14.64
N GLY A 75 -13.65 -8.94 -14.71
CA GLY A 75 -14.57 -9.28 -15.81
C GLY A 75 -15.78 -8.35 -15.94
N ASN A 76 -16.17 -7.65 -14.85
CA ASN A 76 -17.25 -6.67 -14.84
C ASN A 76 -16.76 -5.21 -14.93
N SER A 77 -15.45 -4.99 -14.90
CA SER A 77 -14.85 -3.65 -15.02
C SER A 77 -14.92 -3.11 -16.45
N PRO A 78 -14.81 -1.79 -16.66
CA PRO A 78 -14.52 -1.21 -17.98
C PRO A 78 -13.36 -1.89 -18.71
N VAL A 79 -13.42 -1.91 -20.05
CA VAL A 79 -12.48 -2.64 -20.92
C VAL A 79 -11.02 -2.26 -20.67
N HIS A 80 -10.72 -1.00 -20.38
CA HIS A 80 -9.35 -0.57 -20.14
C HIS A 80 -8.74 -1.22 -18.88
N PHE A 81 -9.49 -1.38 -17.79
CA PHE A 81 -9.03 -2.11 -16.59
C PHE A 81 -8.84 -3.60 -16.87
N GLN A 82 -9.69 -4.20 -17.69
CA GLN A 82 -9.55 -5.61 -18.09
C GLN A 82 -8.25 -5.85 -18.85
N THR A 83 -8.00 -5.04 -19.88
CA THR A 83 -6.80 -5.13 -20.71
C THR A 83 -5.55 -4.93 -19.88
N ASN A 84 -5.49 -3.83 -19.12
CA ASN A 84 -4.33 -3.51 -18.28
C ASN A 84 -4.05 -4.62 -17.26
N TYR A 85 -5.07 -5.08 -16.54
CA TYR A 85 -4.87 -6.13 -15.53
C TYR A 85 -4.36 -7.43 -16.18
N LYS A 86 -4.91 -7.81 -17.33
CA LYS A 86 -4.49 -9.02 -18.05
C LYS A 86 -3.06 -8.93 -18.55
N GLU A 87 -2.64 -7.78 -19.07
CA GLU A 87 -1.26 -7.54 -19.52
C GLU A 87 -0.27 -7.54 -18.35
N ASN A 88 -0.65 -6.96 -17.21
CA ASN A 88 0.22 -6.81 -16.05
C ASN A 88 0.31 -8.08 -15.19
N MET A 89 -0.79 -8.82 -15.03
CA MET A 89 -0.90 -9.92 -14.06
C MET A 89 -1.33 -11.25 -14.66
N GLY A 90 -2.04 -11.25 -15.78
CA GLY A 90 -2.67 -12.44 -16.34
C GLY A 90 -3.82 -12.96 -15.48
N GLU A 91 -4.28 -14.18 -15.76
CA GLU A 91 -5.48 -14.77 -15.12
C GLU A 91 -5.17 -15.93 -14.17
N GLU A 92 -3.96 -16.49 -14.22
CA GLU A 92 -3.58 -17.72 -13.48
C GLU A 92 -3.01 -17.43 -12.09
N LYS A 93 -2.84 -16.16 -11.74
CA LYS A 93 -2.18 -15.71 -10.51
C LYS A 93 -2.77 -14.39 -10.01
N ILE A 94 -2.62 -14.15 -8.70
CA ILE A 94 -3.00 -12.90 -8.05
C ILE A 94 -1.85 -12.37 -7.20
N ALA A 95 -1.88 -11.08 -6.93
CA ALA A 95 -0.90 -10.43 -6.08
C ALA A 95 -1.47 -10.36 -4.67
N PHE A 96 -0.64 -10.76 -3.71
CA PHE A 96 -0.90 -10.59 -2.30
C PHE A 96 0.15 -9.64 -1.74
N CYS A 97 -0.30 -8.50 -1.23
CA CYS A 97 0.60 -7.57 -0.59
C CYS A 97 0.02 -7.02 0.70
N GLY A 98 0.89 -6.63 1.63
CA GLY A 98 0.46 -6.12 2.92
C GLY A 98 -0.48 -4.90 2.82
N SER A 99 -0.34 -4.08 1.78
CA SER A 99 -1.19 -2.92 1.49
C SER A 99 -1.20 -1.85 2.60
N GLU A 100 -0.21 -1.85 3.49
CA GLU A 100 -0.14 -0.90 4.60
C GLU A 100 0.35 0.50 4.18
N LEU A 101 0.96 0.62 2.98
CA LEU A 101 1.48 1.88 2.45
C LEU A 101 1.37 1.92 0.93
N PHE A 102 0.65 2.91 0.40
CA PHE A 102 0.58 3.19 -1.04
C PHE A 102 0.13 4.62 -1.31
N TYR A 103 0.40 5.14 -2.51
CA TYR A 103 0.03 6.50 -2.93
C TYR A 103 -0.74 6.48 -4.26
N ILE A 104 -1.80 7.28 -4.32
CA ILE A 104 -2.64 7.48 -5.50
C ILE A 104 -2.55 8.96 -5.91
N PRO A 105 -1.96 9.30 -7.07
CA PRO A 105 -1.94 10.67 -7.56
C PRO A 105 -3.34 11.08 -8.03
N ARG A 106 -3.60 12.39 -8.06
CA ARG A 106 -4.95 12.94 -8.33
C ARG A 106 -5.59 12.38 -9.60
N ARG A 107 -4.81 12.16 -10.65
CA ARG A 107 -5.26 11.64 -11.95
C ARG A 107 -5.84 10.22 -11.89
N PHE A 108 -5.47 9.41 -10.89
CA PHE A 108 -5.98 8.04 -10.72
C PHE A 108 -7.08 7.94 -9.64
N VAL A 109 -7.47 9.06 -9.01
CA VAL A 109 -8.44 9.03 -7.91
C VAL A 109 -9.82 8.56 -8.35
N GLU A 110 -10.25 8.93 -9.57
CA GLU A 110 -11.53 8.50 -10.15
C GLU A 110 -11.51 7.01 -10.45
N ASP A 111 -10.52 6.54 -11.21
CA ASP A 111 -10.30 5.12 -11.51
C ASP A 111 -10.23 4.25 -10.25
N PHE A 112 -9.48 4.71 -9.23
CA PHE A 112 -9.38 4.04 -7.95
C PHE A 112 -10.73 4.00 -7.23
N GLY A 113 -11.49 5.10 -7.27
CA GLY A 113 -12.84 5.20 -6.72
C GLY A 113 -13.81 4.21 -7.36
N ASP A 114 -13.79 4.10 -8.68
CA ASP A 114 -14.63 3.17 -9.45
C ASP A 114 -14.32 1.71 -9.09
N LEU A 115 -13.04 1.34 -9.04
CA LEU A 115 -12.60 0.01 -8.65
C LEU A 115 -12.97 -0.33 -7.20
N VAL A 116 -12.85 0.62 -6.28
CA VAL A 116 -13.34 0.49 -4.89
C VAL A 116 -14.86 0.28 -4.86
N GLY A 117 -15.60 0.95 -5.74
CA GLY A 117 -17.05 0.78 -5.92
C GLY A 117 -17.42 -0.64 -6.33
N LEU A 118 -16.69 -1.22 -7.30
CA LEU A 118 -16.91 -2.58 -7.81
C LEU A 118 -16.62 -3.66 -6.77
N VAL A 119 -15.64 -3.43 -5.88
CA VAL A 119 -15.29 -4.37 -4.82
C VAL A 119 -16.22 -4.26 -3.61
N GLY A 120 -16.93 -3.14 -3.45
CA GLY A 120 -17.53 -2.76 -2.19
C GLY A 120 -18.52 -3.76 -1.56
N ASP A 121 -19.24 -4.55 -2.36
CA ASP A 121 -20.18 -5.59 -1.86
C ASP A 121 -19.58 -7.00 -1.81
N LEU A 122 -18.31 -7.14 -2.20
CA LEU A 122 -17.60 -8.42 -2.25
C LEU A 122 -16.68 -8.57 -1.04
N ASP A 123 -16.54 -9.81 -0.58
CA ASP A 123 -15.59 -10.21 0.47
C ASP A 123 -14.15 -10.33 -0.07
N LEU A 124 -13.72 -9.34 -0.85
CA LEU A 124 -12.37 -9.26 -1.39
C LEU A 124 -11.47 -8.55 -0.37
N HIS A 125 -10.48 -9.27 0.12
CA HIS A 125 -9.59 -8.78 1.15
C HIS A 125 -8.69 -7.66 0.59
N HIS A 126 -8.47 -6.60 1.37
CA HIS A 126 -7.69 -5.43 0.94
C HIS A 126 -6.28 -5.78 0.44
N LYS A 127 -5.64 -6.80 1.05
CA LYS A 127 -4.34 -7.36 0.62
C LYS A 127 -4.32 -7.96 -0.79
N ILE A 128 -5.50 -8.17 -1.38
CA ILE A 128 -5.70 -8.60 -2.78
C ILE A 128 -6.30 -7.46 -3.61
N ALA A 129 -7.28 -6.73 -3.05
CA ALA A 129 -7.97 -5.66 -3.77
C ALA A 129 -7.03 -4.50 -4.17
N VAL A 130 -6.20 -4.02 -3.24
CA VAL A 130 -5.26 -2.91 -3.52
C VAL A 130 -4.27 -3.26 -4.63
N PRO A 131 -3.52 -4.38 -4.57
CA PRO A 131 -2.61 -4.71 -5.67
C PRO A 131 -3.36 -4.96 -6.98
N MET A 132 -4.58 -5.51 -6.94
CA MET A 132 -5.44 -5.63 -8.12
C MET A 132 -5.77 -4.26 -8.73
N PHE A 133 -6.12 -3.27 -7.91
CA PHE A 133 -6.41 -1.92 -8.40
C PHE A 133 -5.21 -1.32 -9.13
N PHE A 134 -4.02 -1.42 -8.54
CA PHE A 134 -2.80 -0.91 -9.15
C PHE A 134 -2.52 -1.56 -10.51
N MET A 135 -2.63 -2.89 -10.60
CA MET A 135 -2.42 -3.63 -11.84
C MET A 135 -3.49 -3.34 -12.91
N ALA A 136 -4.68 -2.91 -12.51
CA ALA A 136 -5.74 -2.49 -13.43
C ALA A 136 -5.57 -1.04 -13.91
N MET A 137 -5.16 -0.11 -13.04
CA MET A 137 -5.06 1.31 -13.37
C MET A 137 -3.90 1.62 -14.33
N ASP A 138 -2.72 1.04 -14.10
CA ASP A 138 -1.53 1.35 -14.92
C ASP A 138 -0.50 0.21 -14.88
N SER A 139 0.45 0.23 -15.81
CA SER A 139 1.56 -0.71 -15.85
C SER A 139 2.56 -0.48 -14.70
N PRO A 140 3.12 -1.54 -14.07
CA PRO A 140 4.19 -1.41 -13.09
C PRO A 140 5.43 -0.66 -13.59
N GLN A 141 5.67 -0.60 -14.90
CA GLN A 141 6.77 0.17 -15.47
C GLN A 141 6.55 1.69 -15.36
N ASN A 142 5.30 2.13 -15.20
CA ASN A 142 4.91 3.53 -15.04
C ASN A 142 4.80 3.95 -13.57
N PHE A 143 4.97 3.02 -12.62
CA PHE A 143 4.98 3.33 -11.19
C PHE A 143 6.30 3.98 -10.79
N ASP A 144 6.28 4.83 -9.77
CA ASP A 144 7.52 5.16 -9.05
C ASP A 144 7.79 4.06 -8.02
N SER A 145 8.28 2.94 -8.54
CA SER A 145 8.58 1.76 -7.74
C SER A 145 9.72 2.01 -6.74
N GLU A 146 10.57 3.00 -6.98
CA GLU A 146 11.73 3.32 -6.13
C GLU A 146 11.33 4.13 -4.90
N ALA A 147 10.26 4.94 -4.98
CA ALA A 147 9.73 5.73 -3.86
C ALA A 147 9.58 4.91 -2.57
N LEU A 148 9.09 3.67 -2.69
CA LEU A 148 8.83 2.79 -1.54
C LEU A 148 9.78 1.60 -1.44
N ALA A 149 10.68 1.37 -2.41
CA ALA A 149 11.54 0.18 -2.46
C ALA A 149 12.40 -0.02 -1.20
N GLY A 150 12.83 1.08 -0.57
CA GLY A 150 13.63 1.05 0.66
C GLY A 150 12.84 0.83 1.96
N THR A 151 11.52 0.63 1.89
CA THR A 151 10.68 0.46 3.09
C THR A 151 11.09 -0.79 3.86
N VAL A 152 11.26 -0.66 5.18
CA VAL A 152 11.71 -1.74 6.04
C VAL A 152 10.53 -2.54 6.54
N PHE A 153 10.46 -3.83 6.18
CA PHE A 153 9.49 -4.80 6.70
C PHE A 153 10.19 -5.85 7.57
N LYS A 154 9.96 -5.80 8.88
CA LYS A 154 10.50 -6.76 9.87
C LYS A 154 9.38 -7.63 10.43
N THR A 155 8.98 -8.66 9.68
CA THR A 155 7.89 -9.57 10.08
C THR A 155 8.27 -10.53 11.21
N GLN A 156 9.57 -10.72 11.47
CA GLN A 156 10.10 -11.56 12.53
C GLN A 156 10.98 -10.72 13.47
N LEU A 157 10.39 -10.23 14.56
CA LEU A 157 11.11 -9.47 15.58
C LEU A 157 11.40 -10.36 16.80
N PRO A 158 12.60 -10.27 17.39
CA PRO A 158 12.87 -10.94 18.65
C PRO A 158 12.03 -10.32 19.77
N ALA A 159 11.73 -11.11 20.81
CA ALA A 159 10.86 -10.67 21.92
C ALA A 159 11.39 -9.44 22.67
N ASN A 160 12.71 -9.20 22.63
CA ASN A 160 13.37 -8.05 23.24
C ASN A 160 13.65 -6.89 22.26
N ALA A 161 13.02 -6.88 21.08
CA ALA A 161 13.18 -5.81 20.11
C ALA A 161 12.77 -4.45 20.71
N THR A 162 13.61 -3.44 20.52
CA THR A 162 13.37 -2.05 20.95
C THR A 162 13.11 -1.16 19.74
N PHE A 163 12.51 0.01 19.95
CA PHE A 163 12.35 1.01 18.88
C PHE A 163 13.65 1.30 18.15
N LYS A 164 14.77 1.46 18.86
CA LYS A 164 16.08 1.74 18.26
C LYS A 164 16.58 0.61 17.35
N THR A 165 16.23 -0.65 17.65
CA THR A 165 16.61 -1.81 16.81
C THR A 165 15.67 -2.02 15.62
N ILE A 166 14.44 -1.51 15.72
CA ILE A 166 13.41 -1.67 14.69
C ILE A 166 13.49 -0.51 13.69
N TYR A 167 13.42 0.71 14.20
CA TYR A 167 13.28 1.95 13.44
C TYR A 167 14.61 2.46 12.86
N THR A 168 14.51 3.09 11.68
CA THR A 168 15.58 3.82 10.99
C THR A 168 14.96 5.05 10.32
N ALA A 169 15.66 6.18 10.37
CA ALA A 169 15.24 7.41 9.70
C ALA A 169 15.60 7.44 8.21
N GLN A 170 16.39 6.47 7.72
CA GLN A 170 16.89 6.43 6.35
C GLN A 170 15.94 5.75 5.37
N ALA A 171 15.03 4.90 5.86
CA ALA A 171 14.02 4.23 5.02
C ALA A 171 12.81 5.15 4.77
N PRO A 172 12.09 5.02 3.64
CA PRO A 172 10.84 5.75 3.39
C PRO A 172 9.77 5.48 4.44
N ALA A 173 9.68 4.24 4.91
CA ALA A 173 8.84 3.84 6.02
C ALA A 173 9.40 2.61 6.73
N VAL A 174 8.90 2.34 7.94
CA VAL A 174 9.31 1.19 8.75
C VAL A 174 8.10 0.50 9.38
N PHE A 175 8.05 -0.82 9.24
CA PHE A 175 7.05 -1.70 9.83
C PHE A 175 7.69 -2.97 10.44
N PRO A 176 7.18 -3.48 11.58
CA PRO A 176 6.18 -2.86 12.45
C PRO A 176 6.85 -2.02 13.55
N VAL A 177 6.34 -0.82 13.80
CA VAL A 177 6.70 0.04 14.93
C VAL A 177 5.44 0.26 15.79
N LYS A 178 5.32 -0.54 16.86
CA LYS A 178 4.14 -0.54 17.74
C LYS A 178 4.22 0.57 18.78
N VAL A 179 3.54 1.68 18.54
CA VAL A 179 3.38 2.76 19.51
C VAL A 179 2.11 2.49 20.33
N MET A 180 2.25 2.16 21.61
CA MET A 180 1.14 1.72 22.45
C MET A 180 0.68 2.77 23.48
N ASN A 181 1.52 3.77 23.75
CA ASN A 181 1.29 4.81 24.76
C ASN A 181 2.13 6.06 24.44
N GLU A 182 1.95 7.10 25.23
CA GLU A 182 2.64 8.39 25.08
C GLU A 182 4.17 8.27 25.22
N ILE A 183 4.67 7.43 26.13
CA ILE A 183 6.11 7.22 26.32
C ILE A 183 6.73 6.60 25.06
N ASP A 184 6.02 5.66 24.43
CA ASP A 184 6.45 5.06 23.16
C ASP A 184 6.41 6.08 22.02
N PHE A 185 5.39 6.94 21.98
CA PHE A 185 5.30 8.03 21.02
C PHE A 185 6.53 8.96 21.15
N ILE A 186 6.85 9.42 22.36
CA ILE A 186 8.02 10.27 22.63
C ILE A 186 9.32 9.59 22.18
N LYS A 187 9.48 8.29 22.47
CA LYS A 187 10.67 7.52 22.04
C LYS A 187 10.79 7.46 20.52
N VAL A 188 9.70 7.23 19.81
CA VAL A 188 9.70 7.15 18.35
C VAL A 188 9.96 8.52 17.73
N ILE A 189 9.32 9.59 18.21
CA ILE A 189 9.56 10.95 17.73
C ILE A 189 11.04 11.36 17.88
N ARG A 190 11.66 11.06 19.03
CA ARG A 190 13.11 11.30 19.23
C ARG A 190 14.01 10.52 18.27
N LEU A 191 13.57 9.37 17.78
CA LEU A 191 14.30 8.64 16.74
C LEU A 191 14.03 9.22 15.35
N MET A 192 12.80 9.63 15.07
CA MET A 192 12.41 10.30 13.83
C MET A 192 13.12 11.64 13.66
N SER A 193 13.44 12.33 14.75
CA SER A 193 14.12 13.63 14.70
C SER A 193 15.54 13.58 14.14
N ILE A 194 16.11 12.38 13.93
CA ILE A 194 17.35 12.20 13.18
C ILE A 194 17.16 12.61 11.71
N GLY A 195 15.98 12.34 11.14
CA GLY A 195 15.64 12.72 9.76
C GLY A 195 15.04 14.12 9.66
N ASP A 196 14.23 14.53 10.64
CA ASP A 196 13.68 15.88 10.73
C ASP A 196 13.78 16.44 12.17
N PRO A 197 14.79 17.29 12.45
CA PRO A 197 15.00 17.85 13.79
C PRO A 197 13.82 18.62 14.36
N LEU A 198 12.92 19.17 13.53
CA LEU A 198 11.76 19.95 13.99
C LEU A 198 10.74 19.09 14.74
N LEU A 199 10.74 17.77 14.55
CA LEU A 199 9.88 16.86 15.30
C LEU A 199 10.15 16.89 16.82
N MET A 200 11.30 17.38 17.26
CA MET A 200 11.59 17.58 18.68
C MET A 200 10.71 18.64 19.33
N GLU A 201 10.04 19.51 18.57
CA GLU A 201 9.10 20.49 19.12
C GLU A 201 7.78 19.85 19.60
N LEU A 202 7.54 18.59 19.24
CA LEU A 202 6.34 17.84 19.59
C LEU A 202 6.45 17.07 20.93
N VAL A 203 7.65 17.01 21.56
CA VAL A 203 7.96 16.09 22.68
C VAL A 203 8.91 16.65 23.75
#